data_AF-A0A0N1IID1-F1
#
_entry.id   AF-A0A0N1IID1-F1
#
_cell.length_a   1.000
_cell.length_b   1.000
_cell.length_c   1.000
_cell.angle_alpha   90.00
_cell.angle_beta   90.00
_cell.angle_gamma   90.00
#
_symmetry.space_group_name_H-M   'P 1'
#
loop_
_entity.id
_entity.type
_entity.pdbx_description
1 polymer ?
#
loop_
_entity_poly.entity_id
_entity_poly.type
_entity_poly.pdbx_seq_one_letter_code
_entity_poly.pdbx_strand_id
1 'polypeptide(L)'
;MVDAQREDPAIRRQDVLARIQSLYVEDPDREIGVAGELVEEVAEENKSLLWFLLKQVRPGMDLSKVVLPTFILEPRSFLDKLSDNYYHADILGK
;
A
#
# COMPACT_ATOMS: atom_id res chain seq x y z
N MET A 1 -44.59 10.99 15.09
CA MET A 1 -43.49 11.69 14.41
C MET A 1 -42.25 11.34 15.19
N VAL A 2 -41.50 10.32 14.75
CA VAL A 2 -40.29 9.87 15.46
C VAL A 2 -39.14 10.55 14.73
N ASP A 3 -38.51 11.48 15.43
CA ASP A 3 -37.44 12.31 14.91
C ASP A 3 -36.32 11.41 14.36
N ALA A 4 -36.13 11.49 13.05
CA ALA A 4 -34.97 10.95 12.38
C ALA A 4 -33.78 11.79 12.85
N GLN A 5 -33.16 11.36 13.95
CA GLN A 5 -31.90 11.89 14.44
C GLN A 5 -30.89 11.78 13.29
N ARG A 6 -30.73 12.88 12.54
CA ARG A 6 -29.67 13.07 11.57
C ARG A 6 -28.38 13.12 12.37
N GLU A 7 -27.85 11.95 12.69
CA GLU A 7 -26.50 11.82 13.20
C GLU A 7 -25.54 12.41 12.16
N ASP A 8 -24.86 13.47 12.59
CA ASP A 8 -23.87 14.18 11.80
C ASP A 8 -22.78 13.19 11.33
N PRO A 9 -22.53 13.06 10.02
CA PRO A 9 -21.54 12.13 9.49
C PRO A 9 -20.12 12.37 10.04
N ALA A 10 -19.82 13.57 10.55
CA ALA A 10 -18.56 13.86 11.22
C ALA A 10 -18.41 13.11 12.55
N ILE A 11 -19.47 13.09 13.37
CA ILE A 11 -19.48 12.42 14.69
C ILE A 11 -19.33 10.92 14.52
N ARG A 12 -20.06 10.33 13.56
CA ARG A 12 -19.96 8.90 13.25
C ARG A 12 -18.55 8.48 12.81
N ARG A 13 -17.85 9.32 12.04
CA ARG A 13 -16.43 9.06 11.70
C ARG A 13 -15.54 9.12 12.93
N GLN A 14 -15.75 10.10 13.80
CA GLN A 14 -14.95 10.27 15.02
C GLN A 14 -15.08 9.04 15.94
N ASP A 15 -16.29 8.52 16.13
CA ASP A 15 -16.54 7.34 16.95
C ASP A 15 -15.91 6.07 16.35
N VAL A 16 -15.97 5.92 15.02
CA VAL A 16 -15.32 4.80 14.32
C VAL A 16 -13.80 4.87 14.49
N LEU A 17 -13.20 6.05 14.32
CA LEU A 17 -11.75 6.23 14.49
C LEU A 17 -11.32 5.97 15.94
N ALA A 18 -12.07 6.47 16.93
CA ALA A 18 -11.80 6.21 18.34
C ALA A 18 -11.87 4.72 18.68
N ARG A 19 -12.82 3.99 18.08
CA ARG A 19 -12.98 2.54 18.25
C ARG A 19 -11.89 1.74 17.54
N ILE A 20 -11.41 2.19 16.39
CA ILE A 20 -10.25 1.57 15.72
C ILE A 20 -8.99 1.76 16.59
N GLN A 21 -8.75 2.98 17.07
CA GLN A 21 -7.58 3.30 17.90
C GLN A 21 -7.56 2.52 19.22
N SER A 22 -8.71 2.28 19.86
CA SER A 22 -8.76 1.52 21.11
C SER A 22 -8.53 0.01 20.94
N LEU A 23 -8.72 -0.52 19.73
CA LEU A 23 -8.49 -1.93 19.40
C LEU A 23 -7.11 -2.16 18.80
N TYR A 24 -6.42 -1.11 18.37
CA TYR A 24 -5.10 -1.17 17.78
C TYR A 24 -4.05 -1.45 18.86
N VAL A 25 -3.26 -2.50 18.66
CA VAL A 25 -2.05 -2.78 19.45
C VAL A 25 -0.86 -2.55 18.54
N GLU A 26 -0.06 -1.55 18.86
CA GLU A 26 1.19 -1.27 18.14
C GLU A 26 2.19 -2.40 18.43
N ASP A 27 2.76 -2.98 17.37
CA ASP A 27 3.81 -3.99 17.46
C ASP A 27 5.15 -3.31 17.10
N PRO A 28 5.96 -2.90 18.09
CA PRO A 28 7.14 -2.07 17.87
C PRO A 28 8.30 -2.82 17.19
N ASP A 29 8.30 -4.16 17.24
CA ASP A 29 9.31 -5.00 16.59
C ASP A 29 8.93 -5.35 15.14
N ARG A 30 7.78 -4.85 14.65
CA ARG A 30 7.23 -5.25 13.37
C ARG A 30 7.62 -4.27 12.28
N GLU A 31 8.43 -4.76 11.35
CA GLU A 31 8.74 -4.10 10.09
C GLU A 31 7.47 -4.03 9.21
N ILE A 32 6.64 -3.02 9.43
CA ILE A 32 5.65 -2.60 8.42
C ILE A 32 6.49 -2.11 7.25
N GLY A 33 6.47 -2.85 6.13
CA GLY A 33 7.15 -2.42 4.91
C GLY A 33 6.81 -0.96 4.65
N VAL A 34 7.83 -0.11 4.54
CA VAL A 34 7.67 1.34 4.67
C VAL A 34 6.73 1.85 3.58
N ALA A 35 5.43 1.94 3.91
CA ALA A 35 4.37 2.27 2.96
C ALA A 35 4.51 3.71 2.40
N GLY A 36 5.43 4.51 2.96
CA GLY A 36 5.75 5.86 2.56
C GLY A 36 7.11 6.06 1.87
N GLU A 37 7.97 5.04 1.73
CA GLU A 37 9.31 5.18 1.11
C GLU A 37 9.37 4.70 -0.34
N LEU A 38 8.23 4.44 -0.97
CA LEU A 38 8.18 4.11 -2.40
C LEU A 38 8.29 5.35 -3.32
N VAL A 39 8.63 6.51 -2.76
CA VAL A 39 9.14 7.64 -3.53
C VAL A 39 10.66 7.62 -3.42
N GLU A 40 11.30 6.59 -3.99
CA GLU A 40 12.66 6.80 -4.48
C GLU A 40 12.53 7.80 -5.62
N GLU A 41 13.00 9.03 -5.38
CA GLU A 41 13.16 10.01 -6.43
C GLU A 41 14.10 9.40 -7.47
N VAL A 42 13.52 8.87 -8.56
CA VAL A 42 14.29 8.22 -9.61
C VAL A 42 15.27 9.24 -10.15
N ALA A 43 16.55 9.04 -9.86
CA ALA A 43 17.63 9.91 -10.33
C ALA A 43 17.48 10.16 -11.83
N GLU A 44 17.78 11.38 -12.29
CA GLU A 44 17.52 11.79 -13.68
C GLU A 44 18.17 10.84 -14.70
N GLU A 45 19.33 10.30 -14.37
CA GLU A 45 20.02 9.24 -15.11
C GLU A 45 19.16 7.98 -15.34
N ASN A 46 18.40 7.56 -14.34
CA ASN A 46 17.57 6.35 -14.35
C ASN A 46 16.26 6.55 -15.13
N LYS A 47 15.79 7.80 -15.28
CA LYS A 47 14.61 8.11 -16.11
C LYS A 47 14.83 7.79 -17.59
N SER A 48 16.05 8.03 -18.09
CA SER A 48 16.41 7.72 -19.47
C SER A 48 16.36 6.22 -19.77
N LEU A 49 16.77 5.39 -18.81
CA LEU A 49 16.72 3.94 -18.89
C LEU A 49 15.29 3.41 -18.87
N LEU A 50 14.45 3.94 -17.97
CA LEU A 50 13.03 3.58 -17.91
C LEU A 50 12.31 3.95 -19.22
N TRP A 51 12.62 5.11 -19.78
CA TRP A 51 12.06 5.56 -21.05
C TRP A 51 12.47 4.66 -22.23
N PHE A 52 13.72 4.21 -22.25
CA PHE A 52 14.20 3.26 -23.25
C PHE A 52 13.48 1.91 -23.14
N LEU A 53 13.33 1.36 -21.93
CA LEU A 53 12.59 0.12 -21.69
C LEU A 53 11.13 0.24 -22.13
N LEU A 54 10.46 1.35 -21.81
CA LEU A 54 9.07 1.57 -22.19
C LEU A 54 8.88 1.58 -23.70
N LYS A 55 9.82 2.15 -24.46
CA LYS A 55 9.78 2.14 -25.94
C LYS A 55 9.93 0.75 -26.54
N GLN A 56 10.59 -0.18 -25.84
CA GLN A 56 10.73 -1.56 -26.28
C GLN A 56 9.46 -2.39 -26.02
N VAL A 57 8.64 -1.98 -25.05
CA VAL A 57 7.41 -2.66 -24.68
C VAL A 57 6.28 -2.33 -25.65
N ARG A 58 5.61 -3.36 -26.16
CA ARG A 58 4.36 -3.22 -26.93
C ARG A 58 3.15 -3.52 -26.04
N PRO A 59 1.97 -2.93 -26.30
CA PRO A 59 0.74 -3.33 -25.63
C PRO A 59 0.49 -4.84 -25.76
N GLY A 60 0.15 -5.50 -24.66
CA GLY A 60 -0.04 -6.95 -24.59
C GLY A 60 1.24 -7.77 -24.48
N MET A 61 2.41 -7.13 -24.35
CA MET A 61 3.68 -7.82 -24.12
C MET A 61 3.79 -8.29 -22.67
N ASP A 62 4.20 -9.55 -22.50
CA ASP A 62 4.49 -10.13 -21.19
C ASP A 62 5.84 -9.62 -20.67
N LEU A 63 5.81 -8.90 -19.54
CA LEU A 63 6.98 -8.30 -18.92
C LEU A 63 7.86 -9.31 -18.18
N SER A 64 7.43 -10.57 -17.99
CA SER A 64 8.24 -11.62 -17.38
C SER A 64 9.54 -11.92 -18.16
N LYS A 65 9.54 -11.61 -19.46
CA LYS A 65 10.68 -11.80 -20.38
C LYS A 65 11.59 -10.58 -20.49
N VAL A 66 11.21 -9.47 -19.86
CA VAL A 66 11.98 -8.22 -19.83
C VAL A 66 12.68 -8.12 -18.49
N VAL A 67 13.99 -7.91 -18.52
CA VAL A 67 14.74 -7.67 -17.28
C VAL A 67 14.41 -6.27 -16.79
N LEU A 68 13.76 -6.19 -15.62
CA LEU A 68 13.49 -4.94 -14.94
C LEU A 68 14.73 -4.48 -14.15
N PRO A 69 15.05 -3.17 -14.14
CA PRO A 69 16.12 -2.65 -13.30
C PRO A 69 15.86 -2.89 -11.81
N THR A 70 16.91 -3.12 -11.04
CA THR A 70 16.78 -3.40 -9.60
C THR A 70 16.36 -2.19 -8.77
N PHE A 71 16.60 -0.96 -9.26
CA PHE A 71 16.23 0.26 -8.54
C PHE A 71 14.71 0.49 -8.46
N ILE A 72 13.90 -0.21 -9.26
CA ILE A 72 12.43 -0.17 -9.11
C ILE A 72 11.89 -1.31 -8.25
N LEU A 73 12.78 -2.18 -7.74
CA LEU A 73 12.41 -3.32 -6.93
C LEU A 73 12.51 -2.98 -5.46
N GLU A 74 11.48 -3.35 -4.72
CA GLU A 74 11.47 -3.30 -3.27
C GLU A 74 12.38 -4.40 -2.71
N PRO A 75 13.12 -4.17 -1.60
CA PRO A 75 14.00 -5.18 -0.99
C PRO A 75 13.24 -6.28 -0.22
N ARG A 76 11.96 -6.51 -0.53
CA ARG A 76 11.12 -7.55 0.08
C ARG A 76 10.70 -8.58 -0.96
N SER A 77 10.60 -9.83 -0.54
CA SER A 77 10.09 -10.88 -1.42
C SER A 77 8.60 -10.66 -1.71
N PHE A 78 8.10 -11.24 -2.81
CA PHE A 78 6.68 -11.15 -3.15
C PHE A 78 5.77 -11.74 -2.06
N LEU A 79 6.20 -12.84 -1.41
CA LEU A 79 5.42 -13.46 -0.34
C LEU A 79 5.39 -12.59 0.92
N ASP A 80 6.51 -11.94 1.25
CA ASP A 80 6.56 -10.99 2.37
C ASP A 80 5.61 -9.82 2.09
N LYS A 81 5.59 -9.30 0.87
CA LYS A 81 4.64 -8.26 0.46
C LYS A 81 3.18 -8.73 0.54
N LEU A 82 2.88 -9.99 0.19
CA LEU A 82 1.52 -10.53 0.33
C LEU A 82 1.09 -10.66 1.79
N SER A 83 2.04 -10.85 2.71
CA SER A 83 1.73 -10.93 4.14
C SER A 83 1.14 -9.63 4.70
N ASP A 84 1.45 -8.47 4.08
CA ASP A 84 0.88 -7.16 4.42
C ASP A 84 -0.65 -7.16 4.29
N ASN A 85 -1.23 -7.97 3.41
CA ASN A 85 -2.70 -8.04 3.25
C ASN A 85 -3.41 -8.61 4.49
N TYR A 86 -2.69 -9.35 5.33
CA TYR A 86 -3.21 -9.90 6.59
C TYR A 86 -2.95 -8.99 7.79
N TYR A 87 -2.45 -7.77 7.58
CA TYR A 87 -2.18 -6.80 8.64
C TYR A 87 -3.42 -6.52 9.51
N HIS A 88 -4.61 -6.53 8.91
CA HIS A 88 -5.89 -6.32 9.60
C HIS A 88 -6.77 -7.58 9.62
N ALA A 89 -6.16 -8.76 9.82
CA ALA A 89 -6.91 -10.01 9.89
C ALA A 89 -7.92 -10.05 11.06
N ASP A 90 -7.72 -9.22 12.09
CA ASP A 90 -8.64 -9.04 13.22
C ASP A 90 -10.03 -8.52 12.78
N ILE A 91 -10.11 -7.86 11.61
CA ILE A 91 -11.37 -7.44 11.00
C ILE A 91 -12.16 -8.65 10.46
N LEU A 92 -11.47 -9.69 9.99
CA LEU A 92 -12.11 -10.87 9.38
C LEU A 92 -12.78 -11.80 10.41
N GLY A 93 -12.42 -11.69 11.69
CA GLY A 93 -12.93 -12.53 12.77
C GLY A 93 -14.14 -11.98 13.52
N LYS A 94 -14.73 -10.86 13.08
CA LYS A 94 -15.90 -10.20 13.68
C LYS A 94 -17.14 -10.40 12.80
#